data_AF-A0A9E4YKF1-F1
#
_entry.id   AF-A0A9E4YKF1-F1
#
_cell.length_a   1.000
_cell.length_b   1.000
_cell.length_c   1.000
_cell.angle_alpha   90.00
_cell.angle_beta   90.00
_cell.angle_gamma   90.00
#
_symmetry.space_group_name_H-M   'P 1'
#
loop_
_entity.id
_entity.type
_entity.pdbx_description
1 polymer ?
#
loop_
_entity_poly.entity_id
_entity_poly.type
_entity_poly.pdbx_seq_one_letter_code
_entity_poly.pdbx_strand_id
1 'polypeptide(L)'
;MSADESTADAAMDKLTRTTPPMDTSVAADLLREAKEIFDEHGVVFFLRQGTCLGAVRDKAFIPWDDDVDIGSIQGLHGFDERMIEPVADSFRARGYHVKRDIIDGQPWLGLMKHNLRIDWLCSRVRKGHIVHFPAARIPVRLFTDLKEIDFIGEKFLVPSPPEEYLRHKYGPNWAMPTRLGYAKDVVDNIPEGAISGRPGRLRQLLMARLLPRRSARLRVLDERGAPRPGALVKLVGWGSYETDGEGYARFYLPADDVYALVVADGGREEVLYEEQLEPGKTYVYRPDPATSEGRIFVLTEE
;
A
#
# COMPACT_ATOMS: atom_id res chain seq x y z
N MET A 1 26.22 3.85 -4.96
CA MET A 1 25.21 4.74 -5.54
C MET A 1 25.89 5.96 -6.11
N SER A 2 25.58 6.29 -7.36
CA SER A 2 26.02 7.56 -7.98
C SER A 2 25.21 8.74 -7.42
N ALA A 3 25.68 9.98 -7.62
CA ALA A 3 24.93 11.18 -7.20
C ALA A 3 23.58 11.32 -7.93
N ASP A 4 23.49 10.79 -9.15
CA ASP A 4 22.27 10.81 -9.98
C ASP A 4 21.22 9.81 -9.46
N GLU A 5 21.65 8.58 -9.12
CA GLU A 5 20.80 7.58 -8.45
C GLU A 5 20.26 8.09 -7.11
N SER A 6 21.11 8.74 -6.31
CA SER A 6 20.68 9.35 -5.04
C SER A 6 19.65 10.47 -5.23
N THR A 7 19.68 11.17 -6.35
CA THR A 7 18.71 12.24 -6.66
C THR A 7 17.39 11.66 -7.14
N ALA A 8 17.43 10.61 -7.96
CA ALA A 8 16.25 9.92 -8.45
C ALA A 8 15.51 9.15 -7.33
N ASP A 9 16.24 8.51 -6.40
CA ASP A 9 15.63 7.90 -5.21
C ASP A 9 14.92 8.93 -4.34
N ALA A 10 15.55 10.08 -4.09
CA ALA A 10 14.92 11.16 -3.33
C ALA A 10 13.68 11.73 -4.04
N ALA A 11 13.69 11.81 -5.37
CA ALA A 11 12.53 12.24 -6.14
C ALA A 11 11.37 11.23 -6.04
N MET A 12 11.66 9.93 -6.12
CA MET A 12 10.65 8.89 -5.96
C MET A 12 10.09 8.85 -4.54
N ASP A 13 10.94 8.96 -3.52
CA ASP A 13 10.51 9.04 -2.13
C ASP A 13 9.60 10.25 -1.89
N LYS A 14 9.90 11.38 -2.55
CA LYS A 14 9.02 12.56 -2.52
C LYS A 14 7.67 12.27 -3.17
N LEU A 15 7.61 11.60 -4.32
CA LEU A 15 6.34 11.22 -4.96
C LEU A 15 5.51 10.32 -4.06
N THR A 16 6.12 9.30 -3.45
CA THR A 16 5.42 8.40 -2.49
C THR A 16 4.87 9.14 -1.28
N ARG A 17 5.59 10.15 -0.77
CA ARG A 17 5.16 10.89 0.43
C ARG A 17 4.16 12.01 0.17
N THR A 18 4.11 12.55 -1.05
CA THR A 18 3.29 13.72 -1.38
C THR A 18 2.13 13.42 -2.32
N THR A 19 2.14 12.24 -2.94
CA THR A 19 1.08 11.68 -3.78
C THR A 19 0.42 12.71 -4.71
N PRO A 20 1.22 13.48 -5.50
CA PRO A 20 0.64 14.44 -6.43
C PRO A 20 -0.12 13.68 -7.53
N PRO A 21 -1.28 14.19 -7.99
CA PRO A 21 -1.99 13.56 -9.10
C PRO A 21 -1.09 13.37 -10.32
N MET A 22 -1.14 12.18 -10.91
CA MET A 22 -0.34 11.85 -12.08
C MET A 22 -0.89 12.51 -13.36
N ASP A 23 -0.01 12.73 -14.33
CA ASP A 23 -0.43 13.04 -15.70
C ASP A 23 -0.92 11.75 -16.38
N THR A 24 -2.21 11.68 -16.65
CA THR A 24 -2.85 10.46 -17.19
C THR A 24 -2.46 10.15 -18.64
N SER A 25 -1.99 11.15 -19.41
CA SER A 25 -1.44 10.90 -20.75
C SER A 25 -0.09 10.23 -20.64
N VAL A 26 0.78 10.75 -19.76
CA VAL A 26 2.09 10.13 -19.48
C VAL A 26 1.89 8.73 -18.89
N ALA A 27 0.91 8.54 -18.01
CA ALA A 27 0.55 7.24 -17.44
C ALA A 27 0.18 6.21 -18.52
N ALA A 28 -0.62 6.63 -19.50
CA ALA A 28 -1.02 5.77 -20.62
C ALA A 28 0.18 5.33 -21.45
N ASP A 29 1.06 6.27 -21.79
CA ASP A 29 2.25 5.97 -22.60
C ASP A 29 3.22 5.04 -21.87
N LEU A 30 3.48 5.30 -20.59
CA LEU A 30 4.37 4.46 -19.78
C LEU A 30 3.77 3.07 -19.47
N LEU A 31 2.44 2.94 -19.37
CA LEU A 31 1.79 1.64 -19.18
C LEU A 31 1.84 0.78 -20.46
N ARG A 32 1.72 1.37 -21.64
CA ARG A 32 1.95 0.67 -22.92
C ARG A 32 3.41 0.27 -23.07
N GLU A 33 4.34 1.17 -22.75
CA GLU A 33 5.78 0.87 -22.76
C GLU A 33 6.12 -0.28 -21.79
N ALA A 34 5.53 -0.27 -20.59
CA ALA A 34 5.66 -1.40 -19.67
C ALA A 34 5.13 -2.69 -20.30
N LYS A 35 3.94 -2.67 -20.91
CA LYS A 35 3.38 -3.84 -21.61
C LYS A 35 4.36 -4.43 -22.63
N GLU A 36 4.98 -3.60 -23.48
CA GLU A 36 5.98 -4.06 -24.44
C GLU A 36 7.17 -4.75 -23.77
N ILE A 37 7.72 -4.14 -22.71
CA ILE A 37 8.85 -4.72 -21.96
C ILE A 37 8.45 -6.07 -21.37
N PHE A 38 7.29 -6.16 -20.73
CA PHE A 38 6.83 -7.41 -20.13
C PHE A 38 6.60 -8.51 -21.18
N ASP A 39 6.03 -8.15 -22.34
CA ASP A 39 5.82 -9.07 -23.46
C ASP A 39 7.16 -9.60 -24.02
N GLU A 40 8.22 -8.78 -24.09
CA GLU A 40 9.57 -9.18 -24.52
C GLU A 40 10.18 -10.27 -23.61
N HIS A 41 9.82 -10.27 -22.32
CA HIS A 41 10.29 -11.27 -21.35
C HIS A 41 9.34 -12.46 -21.21
N GLY A 42 8.21 -12.47 -21.92
CA GLY A 42 7.17 -13.49 -21.76
C GLY A 42 6.55 -13.51 -20.36
N VAL A 43 6.58 -12.37 -19.66
CA VAL A 43 6.03 -12.19 -18.31
C VAL A 43 4.73 -11.42 -18.41
N VAL A 44 3.66 -11.95 -17.85
CA VAL A 44 2.40 -11.23 -17.77
C VAL A 44 2.32 -10.45 -16.46
N PHE A 45 1.85 -9.21 -16.55
CA PHE A 45 1.32 -8.48 -15.40
C PHE A 45 -0.19 -8.28 -15.52
N PHE A 46 -0.82 -7.99 -14.39
CA PHE A 46 -2.20 -7.52 -14.31
C PHE A 46 -2.26 -6.14 -13.67
N LEU A 47 -3.26 -5.34 -14.05
CA LEU A 47 -3.56 -4.09 -13.37
C LEU A 47 -4.11 -4.41 -11.98
N ARG A 48 -3.68 -3.66 -10.97
CA ARG A 48 -4.17 -3.79 -9.59
C ARG A 48 -4.48 -2.41 -8.99
N GLN A 49 -4.95 -2.41 -7.75
CA GLN A 49 -5.39 -1.23 -6.99
C GLN A 49 -6.08 -0.14 -7.83
N GLY A 50 -5.62 1.11 -7.75
CA GLY A 50 -6.27 2.30 -8.29
C GLY A 50 -6.36 2.22 -9.81
N THR A 51 -5.32 1.71 -10.45
CA THR A 51 -5.29 1.45 -11.90
C THR A 51 -6.36 0.44 -12.33
N CYS A 52 -6.50 -0.70 -11.64
CA CYS A 52 -7.57 -1.66 -11.92
C CYS A 52 -8.95 -1.07 -11.64
N LEU A 53 -9.10 -0.31 -10.55
CA LEU A 53 -10.36 0.32 -10.17
C LEU A 53 -10.81 1.30 -11.25
N GLY A 54 -9.93 2.22 -11.68
CA GLY A 54 -10.19 3.16 -12.75
C GLY A 54 -10.51 2.46 -14.07
N ALA A 55 -9.68 1.49 -14.48
CA ALA A 55 -9.89 0.75 -15.72
C ALA A 55 -11.23 -0.02 -15.76
N VAL A 56 -11.68 -0.56 -14.63
CA VAL A 56 -12.93 -1.32 -14.54
C VAL A 56 -14.14 -0.40 -14.37
N ARG A 57 -14.10 0.52 -13.42
CA ARG A 57 -15.21 1.40 -13.01
C ARG A 57 -15.39 2.58 -13.96
N ASP A 58 -14.32 3.31 -14.21
CA ASP A 58 -14.36 4.61 -14.89
C ASP A 58 -13.99 4.50 -16.38
N LYS A 59 -13.42 3.37 -16.78
CA LYS A 59 -12.82 3.17 -18.12
C LYS A 59 -11.73 4.19 -18.43
N ALA A 60 -11.10 4.73 -17.38
CA ALA A 60 -10.06 5.75 -17.41
C ALA A 60 -9.18 5.65 -16.15
N PHE A 61 -8.02 6.29 -16.16
CA PHE A 61 -7.29 6.52 -14.92
C PHE A 61 -8.09 7.40 -13.97
N ILE A 62 -7.94 7.18 -12.66
CA ILE A 62 -8.59 8.01 -11.64
C ILE A 62 -7.90 9.39 -11.64
N PRO A 63 -8.63 10.51 -11.77
CA PRO A 63 -8.00 11.84 -11.96
C PRO A 63 -7.12 12.33 -10.81
N TRP A 64 -7.20 11.69 -9.66
CA TRP A 64 -6.45 12.03 -8.45
C TRP A 64 -5.54 10.90 -7.96
N ASP A 65 -5.41 9.80 -8.73
CA ASP A 65 -4.36 8.79 -8.48
C ASP A 65 -2.99 9.44 -8.72
N ASP A 66 -1.98 8.95 -8.01
CA ASP A 66 -0.59 9.44 -8.06
C ASP A 66 0.35 8.50 -8.83
N ASP A 67 -0.09 7.28 -9.14
CA ASP A 67 0.75 6.25 -9.76
C ASP A 67 -0.03 5.26 -10.64
N VAL A 68 0.73 4.30 -11.21
CA VAL A 68 0.19 3.14 -11.92
C VAL A 68 0.57 1.86 -11.18
N ASP A 69 -0.42 1.04 -10.87
CA ASP A 69 -0.31 -0.15 -10.06
C ASP A 69 -0.38 -1.42 -10.91
N ILE A 70 0.72 -2.18 -11.00
CA ILE A 70 0.78 -3.48 -11.70
C ILE A 70 1.30 -4.61 -10.81
N GLY A 71 0.95 -5.85 -11.13
CA GLY A 71 1.34 -7.01 -10.33
C GLY A 71 1.66 -8.24 -11.15
N SER A 72 2.58 -9.05 -10.63
CA SER A 72 2.88 -10.40 -11.11
C SER A 72 2.95 -11.36 -9.91
N ILE A 73 2.63 -12.63 -10.11
CA ILE A 73 2.59 -13.62 -9.01
C ILE A 73 3.57 -14.75 -9.31
N GLN A 74 4.47 -15.04 -8.37
CA GLN A 74 5.45 -16.11 -8.48
C GLN A 74 4.79 -17.42 -8.93
N GLY A 75 5.25 -17.96 -10.05
CA GLY A 75 4.78 -19.23 -10.60
C GLY A 75 3.49 -19.16 -11.41
N LEU A 76 2.95 -17.96 -11.65
CA LEU A 76 1.80 -17.74 -12.55
C LEU A 76 2.22 -16.92 -13.77
N HIS A 77 1.58 -17.19 -14.91
CA HIS A 77 1.66 -16.39 -16.13
C HIS A 77 3.08 -15.99 -16.58
N GLY A 78 4.00 -16.96 -16.56
CA GLY A 78 5.38 -16.77 -16.99
C GLY A 78 6.28 -16.03 -15.99
N PHE A 79 5.73 -15.54 -14.86
CA PHE A 79 6.53 -14.84 -13.87
C PHE A 79 7.24 -15.79 -12.90
N ASP A 80 8.54 -15.57 -12.78
CA ASP A 80 9.41 -16.10 -11.74
C ASP A 80 10.26 -14.94 -11.21
N GLU A 81 10.54 -14.89 -9.91
CA GLU A 81 11.31 -13.81 -9.30
C GLU A 81 12.72 -13.66 -9.88
N ARG A 82 13.28 -14.71 -10.51
CA ARG A 82 14.53 -14.61 -11.27
C ARG A 82 14.42 -13.66 -12.47
N MET A 83 13.21 -13.41 -12.97
CA MET A 83 12.92 -12.48 -14.06
C MET A 83 12.86 -11.02 -13.60
N ILE A 84 12.87 -10.74 -12.29
CA ILE A 84 12.82 -9.36 -11.78
C ILE A 84 13.98 -8.53 -12.34
N GLU A 85 15.22 -9.03 -12.25
CA GLU A 85 16.39 -8.25 -12.68
C GLU A 85 16.45 -8.09 -14.21
N PRO A 86 16.24 -9.14 -15.04
CA PRO A 86 16.15 -8.97 -16.49
C PRO A 86 15.10 -7.96 -16.96
N VAL A 87 13.92 -7.98 -16.34
CA VAL A 87 12.84 -7.01 -16.65
C VAL A 87 13.25 -5.61 -16.18
N ALA A 88 13.78 -5.47 -14.96
CA ALA A 88 14.29 -4.20 -14.44
C ALA A 88 15.40 -3.60 -15.32
N ASP A 89 16.32 -4.42 -15.82
CA ASP A 89 17.37 -3.99 -16.76
C ASP A 89 16.78 -3.45 -18.07
N SER A 90 15.68 -4.02 -18.54
CA SER A 90 14.98 -3.52 -19.73
C SER A 90 14.29 -2.18 -19.48
N PHE A 91 13.70 -1.99 -18.29
CA PHE A 91 13.22 -0.68 -17.85
C PHE A 91 14.37 0.34 -17.79
N ARG A 92 15.52 -0.01 -17.18
CA ARG A 92 16.70 0.88 -17.14
C ARG A 92 17.21 1.23 -18.53
N ALA A 93 17.28 0.24 -19.44
CA ALA A 93 17.68 0.46 -20.83
C ALA A 93 16.74 1.41 -21.59
N ARG A 94 15.46 1.48 -21.19
CA ARG A 94 14.47 2.43 -21.70
C ARG A 94 14.37 3.74 -20.89
N GLY A 95 15.35 4.02 -20.03
CA GLY A 95 15.50 5.29 -19.32
C GLY A 95 14.64 5.43 -18.06
N TYR A 96 14.14 4.34 -17.50
CA TYR A 96 13.51 4.37 -16.18
C TYR A 96 14.56 4.37 -15.08
N HIS A 97 14.31 5.16 -14.03
CA HIS A 97 14.90 4.90 -12.73
C HIS A 97 14.18 3.71 -12.09
N VAL A 98 14.93 2.76 -11.54
CA VAL A 98 14.36 1.56 -10.94
C VAL A 98 14.87 1.42 -9.50
N LYS A 99 13.97 1.58 -8.53
CA LYS A 99 14.24 1.27 -7.13
C LYS A 99 13.61 -0.06 -6.79
N ARG A 100 14.36 -0.88 -6.08
CA ARG A 100 13.88 -2.16 -5.56
C ARG A 100 13.79 -2.09 -4.05
N ASP A 101 12.68 -2.59 -3.52
CA ASP A 101 12.47 -2.70 -2.08
C ASP A 101 11.72 -4.00 -1.74
N ILE A 102 11.40 -4.17 -0.46
CA ILE A 102 10.58 -5.26 0.06
C ILE A 102 9.42 -4.65 0.86
N ILE A 103 8.19 -4.86 0.38
CA ILE A 103 6.95 -4.45 1.05
C ILE A 103 6.22 -5.71 1.52
N ASP A 104 5.85 -5.80 2.80
CA ASP A 104 5.17 -6.98 3.37
C ASP A 104 5.92 -8.33 3.15
N GLY A 105 7.25 -8.25 3.02
CA GLY A 105 8.10 -9.40 2.70
C GLY A 105 7.96 -9.90 1.26
N GLN A 106 7.53 -9.05 0.33
CA GLN A 106 7.43 -9.31 -1.10
C GLN A 106 8.28 -8.30 -1.89
N PRO A 107 8.97 -8.71 -2.96
CA PRO A 107 9.69 -7.76 -3.80
C PRO A 107 8.73 -6.73 -4.40
N TRP A 108 9.12 -5.47 -4.34
CA TRP A 108 8.46 -4.35 -4.98
C TRP A 108 9.48 -3.58 -5.79
N LEU A 109 9.06 -3.08 -6.95
CA LEU A 109 9.86 -2.22 -7.79
C LEU A 109 9.09 -0.95 -8.08
N GLY A 110 9.69 0.19 -7.73
CA GLY A 110 9.27 1.50 -8.20
C GLY A 110 9.97 1.80 -9.51
N LEU A 111 9.21 1.89 -10.60
CA LEU A 111 9.67 2.17 -11.94
C LEU A 111 9.29 3.61 -12.28
N MET A 112 10.24 4.53 -12.23
CA MET A 112 9.99 5.96 -12.38
C MET A 112 10.56 6.51 -13.69
N LYS A 113 9.71 7.20 -14.46
CA LYS A 113 10.10 7.96 -15.65
C LYS A 113 9.17 9.15 -15.81
N HIS A 114 9.70 10.30 -16.24
CA HIS A 114 8.94 11.55 -16.37
C HIS A 114 8.17 11.98 -15.10
N ASN A 115 8.76 11.75 -13.91
CA ASN A 115 8.13 11.98 -12.60
C ASN A 115 6.80 11.23 -12.37
N LEU A 116 6.57 10.14 -13.11
CA LEU A 116 5.47 9.21 -12.88
C LEU A 116 6.02 7.87 -12.41
N ARG A 117 5.39 7.29 -11.39
CA ARG A 117 5.76 6.00 -10.81
C ARG A 117 4.83 4.91 -11.33
N ILE A 118 5.42 3.79 -11.75
CA ILE A 118 4.72 2.51 -11.88
C ILE A 118 5.20 1.61 -10.74
N ASP A 119 4.25 1.15 -9.93
CA ASP A 119 4.46 0.22 -8.84
C ASP A 119 4.28 -1.21 -9.34
N TRP A 120 5.39 -1.95 -9.41
CA TRP A 120 5.37 -3.37 -9.75
C TRP A 120 5.54 -4.23 -8.49
N LEU A 121 4.42 -4.81 -8.04
CA LEU A 121 4.40 -5.72 -6.90
C LEU A 121 4.57 -7.18 -7.35
N CYS A 122 5.65 -7.83 -6.92
CA CYS A 122 5.94 -9.23 -7.19
C CYS A 122 5.42 -10.11 -6.04
N SER A 123 4.18 -10.59 -6.18
CA SER A 123 3.45 -11.27 -5.12
C SER A 123 3.79 -12.76 -5.00
N ARG A 124 3.69 -13.29 -3.77
CA ARG A 124 3.75 -14.73 -3.49
C ARG A 124 2.42 -15.21 -2.92
N VAL A 125 1.98 -16.40 -3.36
CA VAL A 125 0.79 -17.04 -2.81
C VAL A 125 1.08 -17.56 -1.40
N ARG A 126 0.32 -17.10 -0.41
CA ARG A 126 0.40 -17.53 0.99
C ARG A 126 -0.96 -18.06 1.43
N LYS A 127 -1.05 -19.37 1.69
CA LYS A 127 -2.30 -20.06 2.12
C LYS A 127 -3.49 -19.75 1.19
N GLY A 128 -3.30 -19.84 -0.12
CA GLY A 128 -4.34 -19.61 -1.13
C GLY A 128 -4.71 -18.14 -1.37
N HIS A 129 -3.93 -17.18 -0.87
CA HIS A 129 -4.19 -15.75 -1.03
C HIS A 129 -2.92 -15.02 -1.49
N ILE A 130 -3.07 -13.88 -2.14
CA ILE A 130 -2.07 -12.82 -2.15
C ILE A 130 -2.48 -11.73 -1.14
N VAL A 131 -1.53 -10.86 -0.79
CA VAL A 131 -1.76 -9.77 0.17
C VAL A 131 -1.48 -8.46 -0.54
N HIS A 132 -2.44 -7.54 -0.52
CA HIS A 132 -2.22 -6.15 -0.87
C HIS A 132 -2.22 -5.31 0.40
N PHE A 133 -1.42 -4.24 0.41
CA PHE A 133 -1.41 -3.26 1.49
C PHE A 133 -2.83 -2.75 1.80
N PRO A 134 -3.18 -2.46 3.07
CA PRO A 134 -2.36 -2.67 4.26
C PRO A 134 -2.41 -4.10 4.84
N ALA A 135 -3.42 -4.90 4.48
CA ALA A 135 -3.49 -6.33 4.83
C ALA A 135 -4.63 -7.06 4.09
N ALA A 136 -5.05 -6.53 2.94
CA ALA A 136 -6.16 -7.08 2.16
C ALA A 136 -5.78 -8.45 1.59
N ARG A 137 -6.47 -9.50 2.04
CA ARG A 137 -6.25 -10.87 1.59
C ARG A 137 -7.16 -11.22 0.44
N ILE A 138 -6.55 -11.42 -0.72
CA ILE A 138 -7.28 -11.61 -1.96
C ILE A 138 -7.08 -13.06 -2.43
N PRO A 139 -8.16 -13.84 -2.64
CA PRO A 139 -8.05 -15.23 -3.08
C PRO A 139 -7.24 -15.37 -4.38
N VAL A 140 -6.28 -16.29 -4.41
CA VAL A 140 -5.43 -16.50 -5.59
C VAL A 140 -6.22 -16.91 -6.83
N ARG A 141 -7.39 -17.54 -6.67
CA ARG A 141 -8.29 -17.91 -7.77
C ARG A 141 -8.72 -16.73 -8.64
N LEU A 142 -8.67 -15.51 -8.12
CA LEU A 142 -8.98 -14.31 -8.90
C LEU A 142 -7.87 -13.94 -9.89
N PHE A 143 -6.71 -14.58 -9.78
CA PHE A 143 -5.53 -14.31 -10.60
C PHE A 143 -5.11 -15.51 -11.44
N THR A 144 -5.78 -16.66 -11.33
CA THR A 144 -5.44 -17.85 -12.13
C THR A 144 -5.88 -17.69 -13.58
N ASP A 145 -7.08 -17.14 -13.80
CA ASP A 145 -7.63 -16.88 -15.14
C ASP A 145 -7.94 -15.39 -15.25
N LEU A 146 -6.95 -14.59 -15.65
CA LEU A 146 -7.10 -13.14 -15.74
C LEU A 146 -8.12 -12.77 -16.83
N LYS A 147 -8.86 -11.68 -16.61
CA LYS A 147 -9.82 -11.14 -17.56
C LYS A 147 -9.15 -10.06 -18.41
N GLU A 148 -9.29 -10.17 -19.73
CA GLU A 148 -8.90 -9.13 -20.66
C GLU A 148 -9.96 -8.02 -20.72
N ILE A 149 -9.50 -6.76 -20.71
CA ILE A 149 -10.33 -5.56 -20.86
C ILE A 149 -9.69 -4.58 -21.86
N ASP A 150 -10.53 -3.76 -22.49
CA ASP A 150 -10.08 -2.58 -23.24
C ASP A 150 -9.77 -1.45 -22.25
N PHE A 151 -8.54 -0.92 -22.31
CA PHE A 151 -8.11 0.21 -21.52
C PHE A 151 -7.04 1.00 -22.28
N ILE A 152 -7.11 2.33 -22.27
CA ILE A 152 -6.17 3.23 -22.97
C ILE A 152 -5.90 2.87 -24.45
N GLY A 153 -6.88 2.29 -25.14
CA GLY A 153 -6.79 1.91 -26.55
C GLY A 153 -6.15 0.54 -26.82
N GLU A 154 -5.79 -0.22 -25.79
CA GLU A 154 -5.20 -1.56 -25.91
C GLU A 154 -5.85 -2.57 -24.96
N LYS A 155 -5.40 -3.83 -25.04
CA LYS A 155 -5.85 -4.92 -24.18
C LYS A 155 -4.96 -5.05 -22.95
N PHE A 156 -5.58 -5.02 -21.77
CA PHE A 156 -4.92 -5.24 -20.49
C PHE A 156 -5.62 -6.33 -19.68
N LEU A 157 -4.87 -6.94 -18.78
CA LEU A 157 -5.36 -8.00 -17.92
C LEU A 157 -5.67 -7.48 -16.52
N VAL A 158 -6.80 -7.92 -15.98
CA VAL A 158 -7.24 -7.65 -14.60
C VAL A 158 -7.61 -8.94 -13.90
N PRO A 159 -7.66 -8.97 -12.55
CA PRO A 159 -8.20 -10.10 -11.81
C PRO A 159 -9.64 -10.43 -12.22
N SER A 160 -10.04 -11.69 -12.13
CA SER A 160 -11.32 -12.21 -12.64
C SER A 160 -12.11 -12.98 -11.59
N PRO A 161 -13.39 -12.64 -11.35
CA PRO A 161 -14.09 -11.46 -11.85
C PRO A 161 -13.54 -10.17 -11.22
N PRO A 162 -13.40 -9.07 -11.99
CA PRO A 162 -12.81 -7.83 -11.47
C PRO A 162 -13.66 -7.20 -10.37
N GLU A 163 -14.98 -7.32 -10.43
CA GLU A 163 -15.90 -6.81 -9.42
C GLU A 163 -15.71 -7.51 -8.07
N GLU A 164 -15.33 -8.79 -8.10
CA GLU A 164 -15.05 -9.54 -6.89
C GLU A 164 -13.71 -9.13 -6.28
N TYR A 165 -12.68 -8.97 -7.12
CA TYR A 165 -11.39 -8.43 -6.71
C TYR A 165 -11.51 -7.04 -6.08
N LEU A 166 -12.25 -6.13 -6.72
CA LEU A 166 -12.45 -4.78 -6.21
C LEU A 166 -13.23 -4.77 -4.90
N ARG A 167 -14.21 -5.66 -4.73
CA ARG A 167 -14.90 -5.85 -3.43
C ARG A 167 -13.96 -6.37 -2.34
N HIS A 168 -13.04 -7.28 -2.68
CA HIS A 168 -12.03 -7.76 -1.74
C HIS A 168 -11.04 -6.66 -1.32
N LYS A 169 -10.66 -5.76 -2.22
CA LYS A 169 -9.71 -4.68 -1.92
C LYS A 169 -10.38 -3.47 -1.24
N TYR A 170 -11.47 -2.97 -1.81
CA TYR A 170 -12.11 -1.69 -1.45
C TYR A 170 -13.44 -1.86 -0.70
N GLY A 171 -13.87 -3.08 -0.42
CA GLY A 171 -15.13 -3.33 0.29
C GLY A 171 -16.38 -3.19 -0.60
N PRO A 172 -17.58 -3.24 0.00
CA PRO A 172 -18.85 -3.31 -0.73
C PRO A 172 -19.16 -2.05 -1.54
N ASN A 173 -18.56 -0.90 -1.16
CA ASN A 173 -18.81 0.41 -1.75
C ASN A 173 -17.86 0.76 -2.90
N TRP A 174 -17.01 -0.16 -3.36
CA TRP A 174 -15.96 0.10 -4.36
C TRP A 174 -16.44 0.81 -5.64
N ALA A 175 -17.70 0.58 -6.03
CA ALA A 175 -18.30 1.16 -7.22
C ALA A 175 -18.67 2.64 -7.05
N MET A 176 -18.71 3.16 -5.82
CA MET A 176 -18.95 4.58 -5.54
C MET A 176 -17.63 5.34 -5.61
N PRO A 177 -17.50 6.36 -6.47
CA PRO A 177 -16.28 7.17 -6.53
C PRO A 177 -16.06 7.94 -5.23
N THR A 178 -14.91 7.72 -4.59
CA THR A 178 -14.48 8.50 -3.42
C THR A 178 -13.01 8.88 -3.62
N ARG A 179 -12.65 10.13 -3.25
CA ARG A 179 -11.26 10.59 -3.34
C ARG A 179 -10.45 10.20 -2.12
N LEU A 180 -10.92 10.55 -0.93
CA LEU A 180 -10.22 10.31 0.34
C LEU A 180 -10.91 9.22 1.19
N GLY A 181 -12.22 9.05 1.01
CA GLY A 181 -13.02 8.05 1.74
C GLY A 181 -12.66 6.59 1.45
N TYR A 182 -11.97 6.29 0.33
CA TYR A 182 -11.61 4.90 -0.02
C TYR A 182 -10.72 4.26 1.06
N ALA A 183 -9.85 5.05 1.71
CA ALA A 183 -8.93 4.54 2.73
C ALA A 183 -9.71 3.91 3.89
N LYS A 184 -10.81 4.56 4.30
CA LYS A 184 -11.71 4.04 5.32
C LYS A 184 -12.42 2.77 4.85
N ASP A 185 -12.97 2.77 3.64
CA ASP A 185 -13.64 1.58 3.08
C ASP A 185 -12.69 0.36 3.04
N VAL A 186 -11.42 0.57 2.63
CA VAL A 186 -10.38 -0.46 2.63
C VAL A 186 -10.11 -0.97 4.04
N VAL A 187 -9.90 -0.07 5.00
CA VAL A 187 -9.53 -0.42 6.37
C VAL A 187 -10.66 -1.12 7.12
N ASP A 188 -11.90 -0.71 6.91
CA ASP A 188 -13.08 -1.33 7.51
C ASP A 188 -13.36 -2.73 6.92
N ASN A 189 -12.96 -2.95 5.67
CA ASN A 189 -13.06 -4.25 5.01
C ASN A 189 -11.99 -5.26 5.48
N ILE A 190 -10.96 -4.81 6.21
CA ILE A 190 -9.88 -5.68 6.69
C ILE A 190 -10.22 -6.24 8.09
N PRO A 191 -10.36 -7.58 8.23
CA PRO A 191 -10.65 -8.17 9.52
C PRO A 191 -9.47 -8.03 10.49
N GLU A 192 -9.76 -7.78 11.76
CA GLU A 192 -8.76 -7.86 12.82
C GLU A 192 -8.21 -9.29 12.89
N GLY A 193 -6.97 -9.53 12.47
CA GLY A 193 -6.66 -10.93 12.15
C GLY A 193 -5.83 -11.15 10.94
N ALA A 194 -6.01 -10.29 9.94
CA ALA A 194 -5.79 -10.66 8.55
C ALA A 194 -4.38 -11.21 8.29
N ILE A 195 -3.36 -10.63 8.91
CA ILE A 195 -1.96 -10.93 8.63
C ILE A 195 -1.61 -12.38 9.05
N SER A 196 -1.22 -13.19 8.07
CA SER A 196 -0.87 -14.60 8.29
C SER A 196 0.53 -14.74 8.90
N GLY A 197 0.70 -15.68 9.84
CA GLY A 197 2.02 -16.01 10.43
C GLY A 197 2.40 -15.15 11.64
N ARG A 198 1.55 -14.20 12.04
CA ARG A 198 1.76 -13.37 13.23
C ARG A 198 1.57 -14.14 14.55
N PRO A 199 2.26 -13.75 15.63
CA PRO A 199 1.94 -14.22 16.98
C PRO A 199 0.46 -13.92 17.33
N GLY A 200 -0.21 -14.80 18.09
CA GLY A 200 -1.56 -14.51 18.58
C GLY A 200 -1.60 -13.27 19.50
N ARG A 201 -2.76 -12.64 19.70
CA ARG A 201 -2.91 -11.38 20.45
C ARG A 201 -2.24 -11.39 21.82
N LEU A 202 -2.47 -12.43 22.61
CA LEU A 202 -1.86 -12.58 23.94
C LEU A 202 -0.32 -12.58 23.86
N ARG A 203 0.23 -13.25 22.85
CA ARG A 203 1.67 -13.31 22.61
C ARG A 203 2.22 -11.97 22.10
N GLN A 204 1.48 -11.24 21.27
CA GLN A 204 1.85 -9.88 20.85
C GLN A 204 1.88 -8.92 22.05
N LEU A 205 0.87 -8.98 22.92
CA LEU A 205 0.81 -8.13 24.12
C LEU A 205 1.97 -8.44 25.07
N LEU A 206 2.28 -9.73 25.28
CA LEU A 206 3.46 -10.18 26.02
C LEU A 206 4.75 -9.69 25.37
N MET A 207 4.90 -9.84 24.05
CA MET A 207 6.09 -9.38 23.32
C MET A 207 6.26 -7.87 23.39
N ALA A 208 5.19 -7.08 23.25
CA ALA A 208 5.26 -5.64 23.38
C ALA A 208 5.69 -5.18 24.78
N ARG A 209 5.37 -5.96 25.83
CA ARG A 209 5.81 -5.71 27.20
C ARG A 209 7.24 -6.19 27.49
N LEU A 210 7.61 -7.37 26.98
CA LEU A 210 8.86 -8.05 27.33
C LEU A 210 10.02 -7.75 26.35
N LEU A 211 9.72 -7.31 25.13
CA LEU A 211 10.69 -7.04 24.08
C LEU A 211 10.50 -5.59 23.56
N PRO A 212 11.04 -4.58 24.27
CA PRO A 212 10.91 -3.17 23.88
C PRO A 212 11.37 -2.89 22.44
N ARG A 213 12.36 -3.64 21.96
CA ARG A 213 12.89 -3.56 20.59
C ARG A 213 11.94 -4.09 19.50
N ARG A 214 10.80 -4.67 19.87
CA ARG A 214 9.74 -5.15 18.96
C ARG A 214 8.40 -4.45 19.21
N SER A 215 8.45 -3.30 19.88
CA SER A 215 7.27 -2.49 20.18
C SER A 215 7.47 -1.07 19.70
N ALA A 216 6.43 -0.42 19.21
CA ALA A 216 6.40 1.02 19.04
C ALA A 216 5.38 1.62 20.02
N ARG A 217 5.49 2.92 20.24
CA ARG A 217 4.50 3.70 20.99
C ARG A 217 3.93 4.79 20.10
N LEU A 218 2.63 5.04 20.25
CA LEU A 218 1.97 6.20 19.68
C LEU A 218 1.36 7.03 20.82
N ARG A 219 1.76 8.29 20.91
CA ARG A 219 1.14 9.28 21.81
C ARG A 219 0.02 9.99 21.06
N VAL A 220 -1.19 9.91 21.59
CA VAL A 220 -2.37 10.60 21.03
C VAL A 220 -2.59 11.88 21.82
N LEU A 221 -2.55 13.00 21.12
CA LEU A 221 -2.83 14.34 21.66
C LEU A 221 -4.11 14.91 21.03
N ASP A 222 -4.76 15.86 21.70
CA ASP A 222 -5.76 16.71 21.05
C ASP A 222 -5.15 17.94 20.36
N GLU A 223 -6.02 18.78 19.80
CA GLU A 223 -5.68 20.03 19.11
C GLU A 223 -4.89 21.01 19.99
N ARG A 224 -4.99 20.91 21.32
CA ARG A 224 -4.27 21.77 22.28
C ARG A 224 -2.96 21.13 22.75
N GLY A 225 -2.62 19.93 22.25
CA GLY A 225 -1.45 19.17 22.65
C GLY A 225 -1.63 18.44 23.99
N ALA A 226 -2.85 18.35 24.52
CA ALA A 226 -3.10 17.60 25.75
C ALA A 226 -3.21 16.09 25.46
N PRO A 227 -2.65 15.22 26.31
CA PRO A 227 -2.79 13.77 26.18
C PRO A 227 -4.24 13.31 26.18
N ARG A 228 -4.51 12.24 25.41
CA ARG A 228 -5.85 11.65 25.30
C ARG A 228 -5.88 10.22 25.83
N PRO A 229 -6.24 10.02 27.12
CA PRO A 229 -6.43 8.69 27.70
C PRO A 229 -7.66 7.98 27.13
N GLY A 230 -7.57 6.67 26.92
CA GLY A 230 -8.68 5.86 26.40
C GLY A 230 -8.97 6.06 24.91
N ALA A 231 -8.13 6.80 24.18
CA ALA A 231 -8.17 6.83 22.73
C ALA A 231 -7.80 5.45 22.17
N LEU A 232 -8.49 5.03 21.12
CA LEU A 232 -8.27 3.76 20.46
C LEU A 232 -7.32 3.93 19.27
N VAL A 233 -6.24 3.15 19.26
CA VAL A 233 -5.29 3.04 18.16
C VAL A 233 -5.41 1.65 17.55
N LYS A 234 -5.91 1.54 16.34
CA LYS A 234 -5.98 0.29 15.57
C LYS A 234 -4.86 0.26 14.55
N LEU A 235 -3.91 -0.65 14.74
CA LEU A 235 -2.93 -1.01 13.73
C LEU A 235 -3.61 -2.00 12.76
N VAL A 236 -3.91 -1.55 11.55
CA VAL A 236 -4.80 -2.25 10.61
C VAL A 236 -4.24 -3.63 10.28
N GLY A 237 -5.11 -4.65 10.36
CA GLY A 237 -4.69 -6.05 10.16
C GLY A 237 -3.87 -6.65 11.30
N TRP A 238 -3.48 -5.88 12.34
CA TRP A 238 -2.70 -6.30 13.52
C TRP A 238 -3.55 -6.37 14.80
N GLY A 239 -4.07 -5.25 15.29
CA GLY A 239 -4.82 -5.20 16.54
C GLY A 239 -5.16 -3.78 16.97
N SER A 240 -5.89 -3.70 18.07
CA SER A 240 -6.41 -2.46 18.64
C SER A 240 -5.86 -2.27 20.05
N TYR A 241 -5.45 -1.05 20.37
CA TYR A 241 -4.71 -0.69 21.57
C TYR A 241 -5.30 0.60 22.14
N GLU A 242 -5.54 0.65 23.44
CA GLU A 242 -6.01 1.86 24.12
C GLU A 242 -4.83 2.63 24.71
N THR A 243 -4.92 3.96 24.68
CA THR A 243 -3.94 4.85 25.29
C THR A 243 -4.07 4.89 26.82
N ASP A 244 -2.93 4.97 27.50
CA ASP A 244 -2.85 5.15 28.95
C ASP A 244 -3.14 6.60 29.40
N GLY A 245 -3.00 6.88 30.70
CA GLY A 245 -3.25 8.21 31.28
C GLY A 245 -2.36 9.33 30.72
N GLU A 246 -1.23 8.99 30.10
CA GLU A 246 -0.31 9.94 29.45
C GLU A 246 -0.51 10.00 27.93
N GLY A 247 -1.55 9.33 27.43
CA GLY A 247 -1.94 9.30 26.02
C GLY A 247 -1.15 8.30 25.19
N TYR A 248 -0.39 7.37 25.77
CA TYR A 248 0.43 6.41 25.02
C TYR A 248 -0.29 5.09 24.79
N ALA A 249 -0.39 4.67 23.53
CA ALA A 249 -0.67 3.30 23.14
C ALA A 249 0.64 2.59 22.81
N ARG A 250 0.88 1.41 23.39
CA ARG A 250 2.04 0.56 23.06
C ARG A 250 1.56 -0.67 22.31
N PHE A 251 2.16 -0.93 21.16
CA PHE A 251 1.80 -2.06 20.30
C PHE A 251 3.01 -2.82 19.80
N TYR A 252 2.76 -4.08 19.43
CA TYR A 252 3.76 -4.92 18.77
C TYR A 252 3.94 -4.41 17.34
N LEU A 253 5.20 -4.21 16.94
CA LEU A 253 5.57 -3.79 15.60
C LEU A 253 6.63 -4.77 15.07
N PRO A 254 6.33 -5.52 14.00
CA PRO A 254 7.20 -6.63 13.57
C PRO A 254 8.52 -6.16 12.95
N ALA A 255 8.50 -5.05 12.23
CA ALA A 255 9.59 -4.56 11.40
C ALA A 255 9.47 -3.04 11.17
N ASP A 256 10.54 -2.45 10.65
CA ASP A 256 10.49 -1.13 10.04
C ASP A 256 9.75 -1.25 8.70
N ASP A 257 8.58 -0.65 8.58
CA ASP A 257 7.70 -0.75 7.40
C ASP A 257 6.67 0.39 7.39
N VAL A 258 5.90 0.48 6.31
CA VAL A 258 4.71 1.32 6.22
C VAL A 258 3.50 0.58 6.78
N TYR A 259 2.72 1.25 7.62
CA TYR A 259 1.52 0.69 8.24
C TYR A 259 0.32 1.61 8.06
N ALA A 260 -0.88 1.03 7.94
CA ALA A 260 -2.12 1.78 8.11
C ALA A 260 -2.56 1.76 9.57
N LEU A 261 -3.00 2.91 10.07
CA LEU A 261 -3.53 3.09 11.42
C LEU A 261 -4.90 3.75 11.39
N VAL A 262 -5.71 3.45 12.40
CA VAL A 262 -6.90 4.22 12.72
C VAL A 262 -6.76 4.76 14.14
N VAL A 263 -6.94 6.07 14.30
CA VAL A 263 -7.01 6.72 15.61
C VAL A 263 -8.43 7.16 15.85
N ALA A 264 -9.05 6.63 16.90
CA ALA A 264 -10.42 6.95 17.30
C ALA A 264 -10.43 7.55 18.72
N ASP A 265 -11.00 8.74 18.86
CA ASP A 265 -11.12 9.45 20.14
C ASP A 265 -12.35 10.36 20.13
N GLY A 266 -13.13 10.35 21.22
CA GLY A 266 -14.26 11.26 21.40
C GLY A 266 -15.33 11.22 20.30
N GLY A 267 -15.50 10.08 19.61
CA GLY A 267 -16.44 9.92 18.49
C GLY A 267 -15.90 10.38 17.14
N ARG A 268 -14.67 10.90 17.07
CA ARG A 268 -13.93 11.13 15.83
C ARG A 268 -13.07 9.90 15.53
N GLU A 269 -13.02 9.53 14.26
CA GLU A 269 -12.15 8.48 13.75
C GLU A 269 -11.35 9.05 12.58
N GLU A 270 -10.04 8.82 12.57
CA GLU A 270 -9.15 9.25 11.49
C GLU A 270 -8.31 8.06 11.01
N VAL A 271 -8.28 7.88 9.69
CA VAL A 271 -7.46 6.86 9.04
C VAL A 271 -6.16 7.50 8.57
N LEU A 272 -5.04 7.03 9.11
CA LEU A 272 -3.71 7.31 8.61
C LEU A 272 -3.32 6.15 7.72
N TYR A 273 -3.52 6.31 6.41
CA TYR A 273 -3.48 5.16 5.49
C TYR A 273 -2.05 4.62 5.31
N GLU A 274 -1.04 5.49 5.36
CA GLU A 274 0.37 5.13 5.24
C GLU A 274 1.19 5.90 6.28
N GLU A 275 1.83 5.19 7.20
CA GLU A 275 2.74 5.75 8.19
C GLU A 275 3.99 4.87 8.31
N GLN A 276 5.16 5.49 8.17
CA GLN A 276 6.44 4.81 8.43
C GLN A 276 6.60 4.61 9.93
N LEU A 277 6.74 3.36 10.37
CA LEU A 277 6.97 3.03 11.77
C LEU A 277 8.12 2.04 11.92
N GLU A 278 9.08 2.40 12.76
CA GLU A 278 10.20 1.56 13.20
C GLU A 278 10.01 1.02 14.64
N PRO A 279 10.33 -0.26 14.90
CA PRO A 279 10.31 -0.82 16.26
C PRO A 279 11.27 -0.11 17.22
N GLY A 280 10.83 0.09 18.45
CA GLY A 280 11.60 0.78 19.50
C GLY A 280 11.41 2.30 19.53
N LYS A 281 10.75 2.87 18.51
CA LYS A 281 10.49 4.31 18.41
C LYS A 281 9.18 4.72 19.08
N THR A 282 9.04 6.01 19.30
CA THR A 282 7.84 6.66 19.85
C THR A 282 7.41 7.74 18.89
N TYR A 283 6.13 7.72 18.53
CA TYR A 283 5.52 8.64 17.58
C TYR A 283 4.43 9.45 18.27
N VAL A 284 4.13 10.61 17.72
CA VAL A 284 3.08 11.50 18.20
C VAL A 284 2.07 11.74 17.09
N TYR A 285 0.81 11.44 17.39
CA TYR A 285 -0.33 11.81 16.58
C TYR A 285 -0.93 13.12 17.07
N ARG A 286 -1.27 13.99 16.12
CA ARG A 286 -2.06 15.20 16.35
C ARG A 286 -3.20 15.26 15.32
N PRO A 287 -4.45 15.46 15.76
CA PRO A 287 -5.56 15.65 14.84
C PRO A 287 -5.36 16.93 14.04
N ASP A 288 -5.77 16.90 12.78
CA ASP A 288 -5.88 18.10 11.95
C ASP A 288 -7.37 18.45 11.79
N PRO A 289 -7.85 19.57 12.35
CA PRO A 289 -9.25 19.98 12.20
C PRO A 289 -9.62 20.37 10.77
N ALA A 290 -8.64 20.77 9.94
CA ALA A 290 -8.85 21.15 8.55
C ALA A 290 -8.90 19.94 7.61
N THR A 291 -8.29 18.82 8.00
CA THR A 291 -8.16 17.63 7.17
C THR A 291 -8.53 16.38 7.97
N SER A 292 -9.69 15.79 7.70
CA SER A 292 -10.17 14.61 8.41
C SER A 292 -9.90 13.28 7.70
N GLU A 293 -9.47 13.31 6.43
CA GLU A 293 -9.27 12.11 5.60
C GLU A 293 -8.03 12.26 4.70
N GLY A 294 -7.44 11.12 4.32
CA GLY A 294 -6.34 11.06 3.34
C GLY A 294 -5.00 11.59 3.84
N ARG A 295 -4.82 11.69 5.16
CA ARG A 295 -3.53 12.03 5.76
C ARG A 295 -2.62 10.79 5.75
N ILE A 296 -1.38 11.01 5.32
CA ILE A 296 -0.31 10.01 5.24
C ILE A 296 1.00 10.64 5.71
N PHE A 297 1.88 9.85 6.31
CA PHE A 297 3.18 10.27 6.83
C PHE A 297 3.13 11.51 7.74
N VAL A 298 2.09 11.61 8.58
CA VAL A 298 1.87 12.78 9.45
C VAL A 298 2.35 12.58 10.88
N LEU A 299 2.71 11.35 11.27
CA LEU A 299 3.24 11.08 12.60
C LEU A 299 4.64 11.66 12.76
N THR A 300 4.91 12.29 13.92
CA THR A 300 6.24 12.82 14.25
C THR A 300 6.92 11.94 15.29
N GLU A 301 8.20 11.62 15.13
CA GLU A 301 9.00 10.96 16.18
C GLU A 301 9.18 11.90 17.39
N GLU A 302 9.11 11.35 18.60
CA GLU A 302 9.39 12.04 19.88
C GLU A 302 10.87 11.99 20.28
#